data_AF-A0AAP8D1V1-F1
#
_entry.id   AF-A0AAP8D1V1-F1
#
_cell.length_a   1.000
_cell.length_b   1.000
_cell.length_c   1.000
_cell.angle_alpha   90.00
_cell.angle_beta   90.00
_cell.angle_gamma   90.00
#
_symmetry.space_group_name_H-M   'P 1'
#
loop_
_entity.id
_entity.type
_entity.pdbx_description
1 polymer ?
#
loop_
_entity_poly.entity_id
_entity_poly.type
_entity_poly.pdbx_seq_one_letter_code
_entity_poly.pdbx_strand_id
1 'polypeptide(L)'
;MNNFEFEAATRMPDRVATGLKRAFAGMAVVALTACSTGASVLAGAASGALEAVGLKTSSVPDAQKPPREVPLKLTAGANLNAATDRRPVALVVRLYALKDPTSFLQAPYDTFIDPAREKQTLGADLVQVREMTLIPGQRYEFSEKVSREASTLGVVALFRSPAAQRWKFAFNAEKNEKSGIMIGLHACAMTLTTGTPTTPAGGAPLSDLNLLSPANCGG
;
A
#
# COMPACT_ATOMS: atom_id res chain seq x y z
N MET A 1 39.93 34.10 3.40
CA MET A 1 40.41 34.54 2.06
C MET A 1 40.68 33.28 1.26
N ASN A 2 39.85 33.02 0.26
CA ASN A 2 40.13 32.13 -0.87
C ASN A 2 39.24 32.63 -2.01
N ASN A 3 39.87 33.30 -2.97
CA ASN A 3 39.29 33.84 -4.18
C ASN A 3 38.93 32.68 -5.12
N PHE A 4 37.75 32.71 -5.72
CA PHE A 4 37.46 31.98 -6.95
C PHE A 4 36.92 32.97 -7.97
N GLU A 5 37.72 33.15 -9.03
CA GLU A 5 37.49 34.04 -10.16
C GLU A 5 36.29 33.61 -11.01
N PHE A 6 35.60 34.62 -11.52
CA PHE A 6 34.62 34.56 -12.59
C PHE A 6 35.38 34.69 -13.92
N GLU A 7 35.22 33.75 -14.86
CA GLU A 7 35.61 34.00 -16.26
C GLU A 7 34.52 33.56 -17.23
N ALA A 8 34.27 34.44 -18.19
CA ALA A 8 33.11 34.46 -19.07
C ALA A 8 33.38 33.83 -20.44
N ALA A 9 32.31 33.27 -20.99
CA ALA A 9 31.91 33.18 -22.40
C ALA A 9 32.97 33.31 -23.52
N THR A 10 33.06 32.26 -24.34
CA THR A 10 33.47 32.34 -25.75
C THR A 10 32.43 31.70 -26.68
N ARG A 11 32.34 32.27 -27.88
CA ARG A 11 31.19 32.34 -28.79
C ARG A 11 31.49 31.61 -30.11
N MET A 12 30.48 30.87 -30.64
CA MET A 12 30.22 30.55 -32.09
C MET A 12 31.29 29.75 -32.87
N PRO A 13 31.02 29.18 -34.08
CA PRO A 13 29.91 29.44 -35.01
C PRO A 13 29.19 28.23 -35.64
N ASP A 14 28.21 28.62 -36.45
CA ASP A 14 27.26 27.91 -37.29
C ASP A 14 27.81 26.78 -38.17
N ARG A 15 26.97 25.75 -38.38
CA ARG A 15 26.92 25.07 -39.69
C ARG A 15 25.51 24.97 -40.22
N VAL A 16 25.45 25.40 -41.48
CA VAL A 16 24.33 25.71 -42.34
C VAL A 16 23.91 24.49 -43.16
N ALA A 17 22.59 24.37 -43.33
CA ALA A 17 21.79 23.83 -44.43
C ALA A 17 22.12 22.47 -45.07
N THR A 18 21.06 21.70 -45.31
CA THR A 18 20.43 21.38 -46.63
C THR A 18 19.33 20.37 -46.31
N GLY A 19 18.03 20.61 -46.49
CA GLY A 19 17.36 21.02 -47.71
C GLY A 19 16.58 19.82 -48.26
N LEU A 20 15.31 19.66 -47.89
CA LEU A 20 14.37 18.88 -48.71
C LEU A 20 13.00 19.58 -48.72
N LYS A 21 12.63 20.00 -49.92
CA LYS A 21 11.43 20.77 -50.24
C LYS A 21 10.31 19.81 -50.69
N ARG A 22 9.08 20.30 -50.49
CA ARG A 22 7.83 19.99 -51.23
C ARG A 22 7.16 18.67 -50.81
N ALA A 23 5.84 18.56 -50.71
CA ALA A 23 4.75 19.39 -51.20
C ALA A 23 3.41 18.82 -50.68
N PHE A 24 2.35 19.65 -50.67
CA PHE A 24 0.91 19.37 -50.92
C PHE A 24 0.27 18.10 -50.32
N ALA A 25 -0.99 18.02 -49.90
CA ALA A 25 -2.16 18.86 -49.74
C ALA A 25 -3.24 17.87 -49.26
N GLY A 26 -4.29 18.32 -48.58
CA GLY A 26 -5.50 17.50 -48.44
C GLY A 26 -6.13 17.54 -47.07
N MET A 27 -6.72 18.68 -46.73
CA MET A 27 -7.80 18.77 -45.76
C MET A 27 -9.03 18.04 -46.34
N ALA A 28 -9.48 16.97 -45.70
CA ALA A 28 -10.79 16.37 -45.95
C ALA A 28 -11.56 16.32 -44.63
N VAL A 29 -12.32 17.38 -44.39
CA VAL A 29 -13.38 17.45 -43.40
C VAL A 29 -14.55 16.64 -43.95
N VAL A 30 -14.94 15.56 -43.27
CA VAL A 30 -16.22 14.89 -43.52
C VAL A 30 -17.13 15.19 -42.33
N ALA A 31 -17.96 16.21 -42.50
CA ALA A 31 -19.11 16.45 -41.65
C ALA A 31 -20.30 15.67 -42.25
N LEU A 32 -20.80 14.68 -41.51
CA LEU A 32 -22.10 14.05 -41.77
C LEU A 32 -22.94 14.17 -40.50
N THR A 33 -23.79 15.18 -40.49
CA THR A 33 -24.94 15.30 -39.60
C THR A 33 -26.02 14.34 -40.08
N ALA A 34 -26.34 13.32 -39.30
CA ALA A 34 -27.53 12.48 -39.48
C ALA A 34 -28.31 12.41 -38.16
N CYS A 35 -29.49 13.03 -38.13
CA CYS A 35 -30.51 12.76 -37.12
C CYS A 35 -31.21 11.44 -37.46
N SER A 36 -31.04 10.42 -36.63
CA SER A 36 -32.00 9.32 -36.51
C SER A 36 -31.91 8.70 -35.11
N THR A 37 -33.07 8.37 -34.57
CA THR A 37 -33.31 7.80 -33.25
C THR A 37 -32.71 6.40 -33.11
N GLY A 38 -31.97 6.15 -32.02
CA GLY A 38 -31.77 4.80 -31.47
C GLY A 38 -30.33 4.23 -31.53
N ALA A 39 -29.94 3.63 -30.39
CA ALA A 39 -28.77 2.77 -30.15
C ALA A 39 -27.37 3.42 -30.10
N SER A 40 -27.02 3.95 -28.91
CA SER A 40 -25.65 4.12 -28.46
C SER A 40 -24.99 2.76 -28.20
N VAL A 41 -24.46 2.11 -29.24
CA VAL A 41 -23.54 0.96 -29.14
C VAL A 41 -22.31 1.22 -30.00
N LEU A 42 -21.45 2.17 -29.62
CA LEU A 42 -20.10 2.32 -30.20
C LEU A 42 -19.14 2.89 -29.14
N ALA A 43 -18.85 2.09 -28.11
CA ALA A 43 -17.71 2.28 -27.21
C ALA A 43 -16.92 0.97 -27.17
N GLY A 44 -16.34 0.58 -28.31
CA GLY A 44 -15.66 -0.70 -28.44
C GLY A 44 -14.89 -0.82 -29.74
N ALA A 45 -13.85 0.00 -29.93
CA ALA A 45 -12.92 -0.18 -31.05
C ALA A 45 -11.52 0.43 -30.80
N ALA A 46 -11.10 0.60 -29.54
CA ALA A 46 -9.73 1.05 -29.24
C ALA A 46 -8.75 -0.10 -28.97
N SER A 47 -9.23 -1.33 -28.70
CA SER A 47 -8.36 -2.44 -28.28
C SER A 47 -7.86 -3.35 -29.42
N GLY A 48 -8.64 -3.53 -30.49
CA GLY A 48 -8.31 -4.54 -31.52
C GLY A 48 -7.10 -4.20 -32.40
N ALA A 49 -6.69 -2.93 -32.45
CA ALA A 49 -5.52 -2.52 -33.25
C ALA A 49 -4.17 -2.83 -32.58
N LEU A 50 -4.10 -2.90 -31.25
CA LEU A 50 -2.84 -3.23 -30.54
C LEU A 50 -2.49 -4.72 -30.62
N GLU A 51 -3.50 -5.58 -30.71
CA GLU A 51 -3.32 -7.05 -30.77
C GLU A 51 -2.76 -7.51 -32.12
N ALA A 52 -3.08 -6.80 -33.21
CA ALA A 52 -2.59 -7.09 -34.55
C ALA A 52 -1.09 -6.77 -34.78
N VAL A 53 -0.46 -6.00 -33.88
CA VAL A 53 0.96 -5.61 -33.96
C VAL A 53 1.84 -6.52 -33.09
N GLY A 54 1.29 -7.59 -32.50
CA GLY A 54 2.09 -8.55 -31.74
C GLY A 54 2.64 -8.01 -30.41
N LEU A 55 2.16 -6.86 -29.95
CA LEU A 55 2.34 -6.38 -28.58
C LEU A 55 1.47 -7.22 -27.65
N LYS A 56 1.85 -8.49 -27.47
CA LYS A 56 1.48 -9.21 -26.26
C LYS A 56 2.00 -8.36 -25.12
N THR A 57 1.11 -7.83 -24.28
CA THR A 57 1.50 -7.27 -22.99
C THR A 57 2.36 -8.34 -22.31
N SER A 58 3.68 -8.15 -22.35
CA SER A 58 4.61 -9.11 -21.79
C SER A 58 4.49 -8.92 -20.30
N SER A 59 3.61 -9.69 -19.68
CA SER A 59 3.51 -9.74 -18.23
C SER A 59 4.82 -10.32 -17.73
N VAL A 60 5.73 -9.44 -17.28
CA VAL A 60 6.95 -9.83 -16.58
C VAL A 60 6.55 -10.75 -15.42
N PRO A 61 7.17 -11.94 -15.27
CA PRO A 61 6.90 -12.82 -14.13
C PRO A 61 7.06 -12.07 -12.80
N ASP A 62 6.17 -12.33 -11.82
CA ASP A 62 6.17 -11.60 -10.55
C ASP A 62 7.51 -11.66 -9.81
N ALA A 63 8.27 -12.74 -9.97
CA ALA A 63 9.61 -12.89 -9.39
C ALA A 63 10.63 -11.84 -9.86
N GLN A 64 10.42 -11.22 -11.03
CA GLN A 64 11.31 -10.21 -11.60
C GLN A 64 10.84 -8.77 -11.34
N LYS A 65 9.65 -8.58 -10.76
CA LYS A 65 9.14 -7.25 -10.43
C LYS A 65 9.78 -6.74 -9.13
N PRO A 66 9.96 -5.42 -8.98
CA PRO A 66 10.35 -4.86 -7.68
C PRO A 66 9.31 -5.19 -6.60
N PRO A 67 9.68 -5.15 -5.31
CA PRO A 67 8.74 -5.29 -4.20
C PRO A 67 7.51 -4.39 -4.36
N ARG A 68 6.36 -4.85 -3.88
CA ARG A 68 5.15 -4.02 -3.71
C ARG A 68 5.46 -2.90 -2.72
N GLU A 69 5.00 -1.70 -3.03
CA GLU A 69 5.09 -0.56 -2.13
C GLU A 69 3.69 -0.26 -1.60
N VAL A 70 3.43 -0.64 -0.35
CA VAL A 70 2.11 -0.48 0.29
C VAL A 70 2.12 0.77 1.17
N PRO A 71 1.42 1.85 0.81
CA PRO A 71 1.35 3.04 1.65
C PRO A 71 0.69 2.74 3.01
N LEU A 72 1.36 3.10 4.09
CA LEU A 72 0.87 2.98 5.46
C LEU A 72 0.79 4.36 6.11
N LYS A 73 -0.33 4.62 6.77
CA LYS A 73 -0.49 5.74 7.70
C LYS A 73 -0.89 5.22 9.06
N LEU A 74 -0.02 5.39 10.04
CA LEU A 74 -0.25 5.01 11.44
C LEU A 74 -0.43 6.29 12.27
N THR A 75 -1.60 6.45 12.90
CA THR A 75 -1.89 7.58 13.78
C THR A 75 -1.94 7.09 15.22
N ALA A 76 -0.96 7.49 16.03
CA ALA A 76 -0.96 7.23 17.46
C ALA A 76 -1.83 8.27 18.18
N GLY A 77 -2.91 7.83 18.82
CA GLY A 77 -3.74 8.68 19.66
C GLY A 77 -2.98 9.24 20.87
N ALA A 78 -3.49 10.32 21.47
CA ALA A 78 -2.93 10.86 22.70
C ALA A 78 -3.05 9.88 23.89
N ASN A 79 -3.99 8.94 23.81
CA ASN A 79 -4.19 7.87 24.78
C ASN A 79 -3.46 6.56 24.40
N LEU A 80 -2.48 6.59 23.49
CA LEU A 80 -1.80 5.40 22.98
C LEU A 80 -1.34 4.47 24.11
N ASN A 81 -1.68 3.18 24.01
CA ASN A 81 -1.25 2.11 24.91
C ASN A 81 -1.51 2.40 26.40
N ALA A 82 -2.51 3.24 26.68
CA ALA A 82 -2.86 3.68 28.02
C ALA A 82 -3.57 2.61 28.87
N ALA A 83 -4.00 1.48 28.28
CA ALA A 83 -4.59 0.35 29.01
C ALA A 83 -5.67 0.80 30.03
N THR A 84 -5.76 0.09 31.17
CA THR A 84 -6.71 0.40 32.25
C THR A 84 -6.23 1.52 33.19
N ASP A 85 -4.92 1.77 33.25
CA ASP A 85 -4.32 2.81 34.11
C ASP A 85 -4.39 4.24 33.52
N ARG A 86 -4.84 4.35 32.27
CA ARG A 86 -5.00 5.60 31.50
C ARG A 86 -3.71 6.42 31.36
N ARG A 87 -2.55 5.78 31.46
CA ARG A 87 -1.24 6.43 31.27
C ARG A 87 -0.69 6.13 29.87
N PRO A 88 -0.68 7.11 28.95
CA PRO A 88 -0.17 6.89 27.60
C PRO A 88 1.31 6.53 27.61
N VAL A 89 1.68 5.50 26.86
CA VAL A 89 3.07 5.06 26.72
C VAL A 89 3.35 4.66 25.27
N ALA A 90 4.63 4.48 24.93
CA ALA A 90 5.02 4.01 23.61
C ALA A 90 4.40 2.63 23.30
N LEU A 91 4.19 2.36 22.02
CA LEU A 91 3.65 1.10 21.52
C LEU A 91 4.59 0.49 20.50
N VAL A 92 4.91 -0.79 20.66
CA VAL A 92 5.60 -1.56 19.63
C VAL A 92 4.58 -2.05 18.61
N VAL A 93 4.84 -1.76 17.34
CA VAL A 93 4.08 -2.28 16.20
C VAL A 93 5.01 -3.12 15.34
N ARG A 94 4.55 -4.32 14.98
CA ARG A 94 5.26 -5.24 14.08
C ARG A 94 4.50 -5.37 12.78
N LEU A 95 5.24 -5.24 11.68
CA LEU A 95 4.78 -5.42 10.31
C LEU A 95 5.34 -6.73 9.78
N TYR A 96 4.47 -7.60 9.28
CA TYR A 96 4.83 -8.94 8.81
C TYR A 96 4.56 -9.06 7.32
N ALA A 97 5.58 -9.31 6.52
CA ALA A 97 5.38 -9.80 5.16
C ALA A 97 5.21 -11.32 5.21
N LEU A 98 4.05 -11.80 4.73
CA LEU A 98 3.63 -13.19 4.86
C LEU A 98 3.27 -13.77 3.48
N LYS A 99 3.64 -15.03 3.25
CA LYS A 99 3.20 -15.80 2.07
C LYS A 99 1.71 -16.12 2.17
N ASP A 100 1.29 -16.60 3.34
CA ASP A 100 -0.08 -16.97 3.67
C ASP A 100 -0.51 -16.33 5.01
N PRO A 101 -1.74 -15.80 5.12
CA PRO A 101 -2.22 -15.15 6.35
C PRO A 101 -2.74 -16.12 7.42
N THR A 102 -2.91 -17.42 7.13
CA THR A 102 -3.71 -18.34 7.96
C THR A 102 -3.09 -18.56 9.33
N SER A 103 -1.81 -18.95 9.39
CA SER A 103 -1.07 -19.16 10.65
C SER A 103 -1.04 -17.87 11.48
N PHE A 104 -0.76 -16.74 10.83
CA PHE A 104 -0.77 -15.42 11.44
C PHE A 104 -2.13 -15.04 12.03
N LEU A 105 -3.22 -15.24 11.30
CA LEU A 105 -4.57 -14.88 11.74
C LEU A 105 -5.05 -15.77 12.89
N GLN A 106 -4.72 -17.06 12.86
CA GLN A 106 -5.08 -18.02 13.92
C GLN A 106 -4.23 -17.88 15.19
N ALA A 107 -3.01 -17.34 15.08
CA ALA A 107 -2.09 -17.20 16.21
C ALA A 107 -2.68 -16.31 17.33
N PRO A 108 -2.66 -16.77 18.60
CA PRO A 108 -3.09 -15.98 19.74
C PRO A 108 -2.10 -14.84 20.05
N TYR A 109 -2.49 -13.90 20.91
CA TYR A 109 -1.70 -12.70 21.21
C TYR A 109 -0.31 -13.02 21.76
N ASP A 110 -0.24 -14.02 22.64
CA ASP A 110 0.97 -14.49 23.29
C ASP A 110 2.01 -15.08 22.32
N THR A 111 1.61 -15.48 21.11
CA THR A 111 2.56 -15.82 20.04
C THR A 111 3.46 -14.64 19.67
N PHE A 112 2.94 -13.42 19.66
CA PHE A 112 3.66 -12.25 19.14
C PHE A 112 4.47 -11.50 20.20
N ILE A 113 4.34 -11.87 21.48
CA ILE A 113 5.20 -11.35 22.57
C ILE A 113 6.43 -12.24 22.81
N ASP A 114 6.42 -13.47 22.29
CA ASP A 114 7.53 -14.43 22.40
C ASP A 114 8.14 -14.70 21.00
N PRO A 115 9.35 -14.22 20.71
CA PRO A 115 10.00 -14.44 19.41
C PRO A 115 10.20 -15.90 19.03
N ALA A 116 10.39 -16.80 20.00
CA ALA A 116 10.56 -18.23 19.72
C ALA A 116 9.23 -18.85 19.30
N ARG A 117 8.15 -18.54 20.02
CA ARG A 117 6.79 -18.98 19.66
C ARG A 117 6.35 -18.38 18.34
N GLU A 118 6.61 -17.10 18.09
CA GLU A 118 6.34 -16.42 16.82
C GLU A 118 6.97 -17.18 15.65
N LYS A 119 8.28 -17.44 15.73
CA LYS A 119 9.01 -18.17 14.69
C LYS A 119 8.46 -19.57 14.49
N GLN A 120 8.12 -20.28 15.57
CA GLN A 120 7.54 -21.62 15.50
C GLN A 120 6.16 -21.62 14.86
N THR A 121 5.29 -20.65 15.20
CA THR A 121 3.92 -20.58 14.72
C THR A 121 3.84 -20.12 13.26
N LEU A 122 4.62 -19.11 12.85
CA LEU A 122 4.56 -18.57 11.49
C LEU A 122 5.43 -19.37 10.51
N GLY A 123 6.50 -20.00 10.99
CA GLY A 123 7.31 -20.95 10.22
C GLY A 123 7.70 -20.45 8.82
N ALA A 124 7.30 -21.22 7.80
CA ALA A 124 7.64 -20.95 6.40
C ALA A 124 6.79 -19.85 5.75
N ASP A 125 5.70 -19.43 6.39
CA ASP A 125 4.83 -18.35 5.90
C ASP A 125 5.46 -16.99 6.12
N LEU A 126 6.33 -16.86 7.13
CA LEU A 126 7.02 -15.61 7.43
C LEU A 126 8.15 -15.33 6.45
N VAL A 127 8.06 -14.18 5.77
CA VAL A 127 9.11 -13.68 4.88
C VAL A 127 9.98 -12.64 5.59
N GLN A 128 9.34 -11.65 6.21
CA GLN A 128 10.04 -10.55 6.86
C GLN A 128 9.20 -10.00 8.03
N VAL A 129 9.88 -9.60 9.11
CA VAL A 129 9.29 -8.79 10.18
C VAL A 129 10.03 -7.47 10.26
N ARG A 130 9.29 -6.37 10.37
CA ARG A 130 9.82 -5.05 10.73
C ARG A 130 9.15 -4.58 12.01
N GLU A 131 9.96 -4.16 12.98
CA GLU A 131 9.46 -3.60 14.24
C GLU A 131 9.63 -2.08 14.25
N MET A 132 8.66 -1.37 14.83
CA MET A 132 8.73 0.06 15.05
C MET A 132 8.06 0.47 16.35
N THR A 133 8.59 1.52 16.98
CA THR A 133 8.02 2.09 18.20
C THR A 133 7.27 3.37 17.88
N LEU A 134 5.98 3.40 18.22
CA LEU A 134 5.14 4.58 18.08
C LEU A 134 5.10 5.36 19.39
N ILE A 135 5.13 6.69 19.27
CA ILE A 135 5.06 7.63 20.37
C ILE A 135 3.65 8.24 20.44
N PRO A 136 3.05 8.42 21.63
CA PRO A 136 1.72 9.01 21.77
C PRO A 136 1.59 10.35 21.03
N GLY A 137 0.48 10.53 20.32
CA GLY A 137 0.18 11.76 19.56
C GLY A 137 0.90 11.91 18.22
N GLN A 138 1.81 11.01 17.85
CA GLN A 138 2.56 11.09 16.59
C GLN A 138 1.83 10.45 15.41
N ARG A 139 2.23 10.86 14.20
CA ARG A 139 1.77 10.28 12.93
C ARG A 139 2.97 9.77 12.14
N TYR A 140 2.81 8.60 11.54
CA TYR A 140 3.83 7.95 10.75
C TYR A 140 3.25 7.64 9.38
N GLU A 141 3.88 8.18 8.33
CA GLU A 141 3.50 7.93 6.94
C GLU A 141 4.73 7.40 6.20
N PHE A 142 4.62 6.20 5.64
CA PHE A 142 5.71 5.55 4.90
C PHE A 142 5.12 4.50 3.94
N SER A 143 5.95 3.97 3.05
CA SER A 143 5.58 2.84 2.20
C SER A 143 6.29 1.58 2.71
N GLU A 144 5.53 0.53 3.03
CA GLU A 144 6.11 -0.76 3.39
C GLU A 144 6.42 -1.56 2.14
N LYS A 145 7.66 -2.03 2.05
CA LYS A 145 8.13 -2.85 0.94
C LYS A 145 7.80 -4.31 1.21
N VAL A 146 6.91 -4.87 0.41
CA VAL A 146 6.49 -6.27 0.51
C VAL A 146 7.04 -7.01 -0.71
N SER A 147 7.94 -7.97 -0.51
CA SER A 147 8.50 -8.76 -1.61
C SER A 147 7.38 -9.51 -2.36
N ARG A 148 7.61 -9.84 -3.64
CA ARG A 148 6.57 -10.44 -4.49
C ARG A 148 6.17 -11.87 -4.06
N GLU A 149 7.04 -12.55 -3.30
CA GLU A 149 6.75 -13.83 -2.64
C GLU A 149 5.77 -13.70 -1.46
N ALA A 150 5.64 -12.52 -0.86
CA ALA A 150 4.65 -12.24 0.18
C ALA A 150 3.37 -11.66 -0.45
N SER A 151 2.25 -12.31 -0.16
CA SER A 151 0.92 -11.87 -0.62
C SER A 151 0.24 -10.96 0.41
N THR A 152 0.69 -11.03 1.66
CA THR A 152 0.00 -10.47 2.82
C THR A 152 0.93 -9.56 3.62
N LEU A 153 0.40 -8.42 4.03
CA LEU A 153 0.98 -7.54 5.05
C LEU A 153 0.18 -7.67 6.34
N GLY A 154 0.76 -8.29 7.37
CA GLY A 154 0.23 -8.36 8.73
C GLY A 154 0.68 -7.16 9.55
N VAL A 155 -0.19 -6.66 10.43
CA VAL A 155 0.10 -5.60 11.39
C VAL A 155 -0.31 -6.08 12.77
N VAL A 156 0.62 -6.08 13.73
CA VAL A 156 0.36 -6.41 15.14
C VAL A 156 0.76 -5.22 16.01
N ALA A 157 -0.14 -4.80 16.87
CA ALA A 157 0.10 -3.81 17.91
C ALA A 157 0.24 -4.50 19.28
N LEU A 158 1.42 -4.40 19.89
CA LEU A 158 1.73 -5.06 21.17
C LEU A 158 1.26 -4.21 22.36
N PHE A 159 -0.06 -4.07 22.51
CA PHE A 159 -0.65 -3.34 23.63
C PHE A 159 -0.38 -4.02 24.97
N ARG A 160 -0.28 -3.23 26.05
CA ARG A 160 -0.15 -3.78 27.41
C ARG A 160 -1.36 -4.63 27.83
N SER A 161 -2.55 -4.24 27.37
CA SER A 161 -3.83 -4.88 27.69
C SER A 161 -4.76 -4.80 26.49
N PRO A 162 -4.54 -5.60 25.43
CA PRO A 162 -5.25 -5.47 24.16
C PRO A 162 -6.75 -5.73 24.34
N ALA A 163 -7.57 -5.06 23.54
CA ALA A 163 -8.97 -5.44 23.36
C ALA A 163 -9.05 -6.62 22.37
N ALA A 164 -9.98 -7.54 22.62
CA ALA A 164 -10.20 -8.70 21.76
C ALA A 164 -10.36 -8.31 20.28
N GLN A 165 -9.72 -9.06 19.38
CA GLN A 165 -9.82 -8.92 17.92
C GLN A 165 -9.42 -7.55 17.32
N ARG A 166 -8.85 -6.62 18.09
CA ARG A 166 -8.48 -5.27 17.62
C ARG A 166 -6.98 -4.96 17.70
N TRP A 167 -6.15 -5.96 17.97
CA TRP A 167 -4.70 -5.80 18.10
C TRP A 167 -3.91 -6.36 16.89
N LYS A 168 -4.60 -7.00 15.93
CA LYS A 168 -4.00 -7.62 14.74
C LYS A 168 -4.88 -7.47 13.52
N PHE A 169 -4.29 -7.10 12.39
CA PHE A 169 -4.93 -7.11 11.08
C PHE A 169 -4.01 -7.73 10.04
N ALA A 170 -4.58 -8.31 8.98
CA ALA A 170 -3.85 -8.78 7.80
C ALA A 170 -4.46 -8.15 6.55
N PHE A 171 -3.64 -7.75 5.59
CA PHE A 171 -4.08 -7.10 4.36
C PHE A 171 -3.47 -7.80 3.17
N ASN A 172 -4.24 -8.03 2.11
CA ASN A 172 -3.67 -8.45 0.84
C ASN A 172 -2.84 -7.28 0.27
N ALA A 173 -1.54 -7.51 0.06
CA ALA A 173 -0.60 -6.45 -0.31
C ALA A 173 -0.94 -5.84 -1.68
N GLU A 174 -1.37 -6.65 -2.65
CA GLU A 174 -1.71 -6.19 -4.00
C GLU A 174 -2.98 -5.34 -4.01
N LYS A 175 -4.03 -5.78 -3.33
CA LYS A 175 -5.30 -5.02 -3.24
C LYS A 175 -5.11 -3.66 -2.57
N ASN A 176 -4.13 -3.53 -1.69
CA ASN A 176 -3.89 -2.30 -0.94
C ASN A 176 -2.68 -1.48 -1.45
N GLU A 177 -1.98 -1.93 -2.50
CA GLU A 177 -0.82 -1.22 -3.08
C GLU A 177 -1.20 0.20 -3.56
N LYS A 178 -2.42 0.37 -4.08
CA LYS A 178 -2.93 1.66 -4.56
C LYS A 178 -3.72 2.44 -3.51
N SER A 179 -4.60 1.76 -2.77
CA SER A 179 -5.47 2.43 -1.79
C SER A 179 -4.74 2.79 -0.49
N GLY A 180 -3.64 2.10 -0.20
CA GLY A 180 -2.97 2.18 1.08
C GLY A 180 -3.79 1.62 2.24
N ILE A 181 -3.21 1.72 3.44
CA ILE A 181 -3.78 1.28 4.70
C ILE A 181 -3.64 2.41 5.71
N MET A 182 -4.73 2.75 6.40
CA MET A 182 -4.76 3.79 7.44
C MET A 182 -5.28 3.21 8.75
N ILE A 183 -4.41 3.21 9.77
CA ILE A 183 -4.69 2.63 11.09
C ILE A 183 -4.55 3.70 12.17
N GLY A 184 -5.58 3.84 13.01
CA GLY A 184 -5.50 4.56 14.28
C GLY A 184 -5.12 3.60 15.40
N LEU A 185 -4.22 4.00 16.30
CA LEU A 185 -3.78 3.23 17.46
C LEU A 185 -4.11 3.98 18.74
N HIS A 186 -4.88 3.36 19.63
CA HIS A 186 -5.50 4.01 20.79
C HIS A 186 -5.05 3.36 22.11
N ALA A 187 -5.87 3.43 23.16
CA ALA A 187 -5.57 2.88 24.49
C ALA A 187 -5.21 1.38 24.50
N CYS A 188 -5.91 0.57 23.72
CA CYS A 188 -5.73 -0.89 23.67
C CYS A 188 -6.21 -1.55 22.37
N ALA A 189 -6.53 -0.74 21.36
CA ALA A 189 -7.13 -1.22 20.13
C ALA A 189 -6.64 -0.40 18.94
N MET A 190 -6.60 -1.06 17.79
CA MET A 190 -6.49 -0.43 16.49
C MET A 190 -7.88 -0.16 15.90
N THR A 191 -7.97 0.89 15.09
CA THR A 191 -9.11 1.24 14.24
C THR A 191 -8.64 1.30 12.79
N LEU A 192 -9.44 0.77 11.88
CA LEU A 192 -9.12 0.79 10.45
C LEU A 192 -9.98 1.84 9.74
N THR A 193 -9.32 2.89 9.24
CA THR A 193 -9.98 3.95 8.47
C THR A 193 -9.95 3.66 6.98
N THR A 194 -8.89 3.00 6.49
CA THR A 194 -8.73 2.63 5.08
C THR A 194 -7.96 1.33 4.99
N GLY A 195 -8.34 0.52 4.01
CA GLY A 195 -7.81 -0.82 3.77
C GLY A 195 -8.90 -1.88 3.92
N THR A 196 -8.74 -3.00 3.22
CA THR A 196 -9.65 -4.14 3.36
C THR A 196 -8.91 -5.28 4.07
N PRO A 197 -9.22 -5.53 5.35
CA PRO A 197 -8.56 -6.59 6.09
C PRO A 197 -9.05 -7.95 5.59
N THR A 198 -8.14 -8.89 5.57
CA THR A 198 -8.42 -10.29 5.25
C THR A 198 -8.92 -10.97 6.51
N THR A 199 -10.11 -11.56 6.44
CA THR A 199 -10.65 -12.42 7.49
C THR A 199 -10.25 -13.88 7.27
N PRO A 200 -10.10 -14.67 8.35
CA PRO A 200 -9.96 -16.12 8.23
C PRO A 200 -11.14 -16.71 7.45
N ALA A 201 -10.91 -17.78 6.69
CA ALA A 201 -12.00 -18.53 6.07
C ALA A 201 -12.98 -19.04 7.14
N GLY A 202 -14.26 -18.67 7.02
CA GLY A 202 -15.29 -19.00 8.02
C GLY A 202 -15.31 -18.09 9.26
N GLY A 203 -14.42 -17.09 9.35
CA GLY A 203 -14.47 -16.07 10.39
C GLY A 203 -15.61 -15.09 10.16
N ALA A 204 -16.25 -14.64 11.25
CA ALA A 204 -17.22 -13.54 11.17
C ALA A 204 -16.54 -12.31 10.54
N PRO A 205 -17.25 -11.55 9.68
CA PRO A 205 -16.73 -10.30 9.17
C PRO A 205 -16.34 -9.41 10.35
N LEU A 206 -15.20 -8.73 10.23
CA LEU A 206 -14.78 -7.74 11.21
C LEU A 206 -15.70 -6.53 11.08
N SER A 207 -16.85 -6.59 11.75
CA SER A 207 -17.77 -5.46 11.87
C SER A 207 -17.09 -4.33 12.62
N ASP A 208 -17.41 -3.08 12.26
CA ASP A 208 -17.11 -1.92 13.09
C ASP A 208 -15.62 -1.61 13.33
N LEU A 209 -14.73 -2.04 12.43
CA LEU A 209 -13.30 -1.70 12.53
C LEU A 209 -13.01 -0.19 12.49
N ASN A 210 -13.92 0.57 11.89
CA ASN A 210 -13.86 2.03 11.86
C ASN A 210 -14.59 2.68 13.05
N LEU A 211 -15.28 1.89 13.90
CA LEU A 211 -15.92 2.45 15.09
C LEU A 211 -14.87 2.78 16.15
N LEU A 212 -14.87 4.06 16.53
CA LEU A 212 -14.15 4.62 17.66
C LEU A 212 -14.79 4.27 19.01
N SER A 213 -15.84 3.42 19.02
CA SER A 213 -16.47 2.94 20.24
C SER A 213 -15.38 2.46 21.21
N PRO A 214 -15.46 2.87 22.50
CA PRO A 214 -14.42 2.60 23.46
C PRO A 214 -14.18 1.10 23.53
N ALA A 215 -13.01 0.68 23.07
CA ALA A 215 -12.57 -0.69 23.23
C ALA A 215 -12.37 -0.94 24.73
N ASN A 216 -12.88 -2.08 25.23
CA ASN A 216 -12.63 -2.46 26.61
C ASN A 216 -11.25 -3.11 26.71
N CYS A 217 -10.34 -2.51 27.48
CA CYS A 217 -8.98 -3.01 27.60
C CYS A 217 -8.94 -4.20 28.57
N GLY A 218 -8.35 -5.33 28.14
CA GLY A 218 -8.19 -6.52 28.98
C GLY A 218 -9.45 -7.39 29.13
N GLY A 219 -10.37 -7.29 28.16
CA GLY A 219 -11.52 -8.21 28.03
C GLY A 219 -11.19 -9.51 27.34
#